data_AF-A0A653X8L1-F1
#
_entry.id   AF-A0A653X8L1-F1
#
_cell.length_a   1.000
_cell.length_b   1.000
_cell.length_c   1.000
_cell.angle_alpha   90.00
_cell.angle_beta   90.00
_cell.angle_gamma   90.00
#
_symmetry.space_group_name_H-M   'P 1'
#
loop_
_entity.id
_entity.type
_entity.pdbx_description
1 polymer ?
#
loop_
_entity_poly.entity_id
_entity_poly.type
_entity_poly.pdbx_seq_one_letter_code
_entity_poly.pdbx_strand_id
1 'polypeptide(L)'
;MTRSAIGALGVALSLAAFATIPARAHDYSVGPLKITHPWARATPPAAKVGGGYLGIENTGPTPDRLIGGSTEAAARVEIHESSLNDGIMRMREKTDGIVIPSGQKVEFKPSGLHLMLVELKAPLKQGDKVKATLLFERAGSVVVEFQVQGVGAPQPAPAEHTGH
;
A
#
# COMPACT_ATOMS: atom_id res chain seq x y z
N MET A 1 48.66 -45.76 -38.28
CA MET A 1 47.56 -46.33 -37.48
C MET A 1 47.10 -45.28 -36.46
N THR A 2 45.77 -45.17 -36.26
CA THR A 2 45.05 -44.45 -35.17
C THR A 2 45.27 -42.92 -35.06
N ARG A 3 44.41 -42.07 -35.65
CA ARG A 3 43.09 -41.52 -35.20
C ARG A 3 43.13 -40.73 -33.88
N SER A 4 42.79 -39.43 -33.93
CA SER A 4 41.86 -38.68 -33.03
C SER A 4 42.08 -37.15 -33.19
N ALA A 5 41.13 -36.37 -33.73
CA ALA A 5 39.94 -35.73 -33.10
C ALA A 5 40.28 -34.35 -32.47
N ILE A 6 39.97 -33.24 -33.16
CA ILE A 6 38.79 -32.34 -33.01
C ILE A 6 38.79 -31.51 -31.71
N GLY A 7 38.69 -30.19 -31.85
CA GLY A 7 38.27 -29.30 -30.77
C GLY A 7 38.39 -27.81 -31.10
N ALA A 8 37.56 -27.30 -32.03
CA ALA A 8 37.43 -25.86 -32.24
C ALA A 8 36.60 -25.23 -31.10
N LEU A 9 37.23 -24.36 -30.32
CA LEU A 9 36.61 -23.66 -29.19
C LEU A 9 35.86 -22.41 -29.71
N GLY A 10 34.55 -22.54 -29.90
CA GLY A 10 33.66 -21.42 -30.16
C GLY A 10 33.27 -20.71 -28.86
N VAL A 11 33.72 -19.47 -28.67
CA VAL A 11 33.29 -18.61 -27.56
C VAL A 11 32.00 -17.92 -27.97
N ALA A 12 30.86 -18.41 -27.48
CA ALA A 12 29.56 -17.75 -27.62
C ALA A 12 29.37 -16.73 -26.49
N LEU A 13 29.56 -15.46 -26.81
CA LEU A 13 29.30 -14.32 -25.92
C LEU A 13 27.78 -14.18 -25.73
N SER A 14 27.27 -14.71 -24.62
CA SER A 14 25.85 -14.65 -24.28
C SER A 14 25.53 -13.29 -23.65
N LEU A 15 24.93 -12.39 -24.43
CA LEU A 15 24.44 -11.10 -23.97
C LEU A 15 23.16 -11.33 -23.13
N ALA A 16 23.29 -11.39 -21.81
CA ALA A 16 22.15 -11.50 -20.90
C ALA A 16 21.38 -10.17 -20.90
N ALA A 17 20.29 -10.11 -21.67
CA ALA A 17 19.31 -9.05 -21.60
C ALA A 17 18.57 -9.13 -20.26
N PHE A 18 18.95 -8.28 -19.30
CA PHE A 18 18.15 -8.04 -18.11
C PHE A 18 16.85 -7.36 -18.54
N ALA A 19 15.77 -8.13 -18.65
CA ALA A 19 14.42 -7.58 -18.77
C ALA A 19 14.09 -6.86 -17.46
N THR A 20 14.15 -5.53 -17.47
CA THR A 20 13.64 -4.68 -16.39
C THR A 20 12.13 -4.88 -16.31
N ILE A 21 11.66 -5.67 -15.35
CA ILE A 21 10.24 -5.81 -15.06
C ILE A 21 9.80 -4.47 -14.46
N PRO A 22 8.88 -3.71 -15.10
CA PRO A 22 8.37 -2.50 -14.50
C PRO A 22 7.59 -2.89 -13.23
N ALA A 23 8.02 -2.38 -12.08
CA ALA A 23 7.26 -2.49 -10.85
C ALA A 23 5.93 -1.75 -11.05
N ARG A 24 4.86 -2.49 -11.35
CA ARG A 24 3.52 -1.90 -11.44
C ARG A 24 3.12 -1.44 -10.05
N ALA A 25 2.99 -0.12 -9.87
CA ALA A 25 2.20 0.41 -8.77
C ALA A 25 0.83 -0.26 -8.85
N HIS A 26 0.47 -1.00 -7.81
CA HIS A 26 -0.80 -1.72 -7.76
C HIS A 26 -1.92 -0.71 -7.48
N ASP A 27 -2.51 -0.18 -8.55
CA ASP A 27 -3.74 0.58 -8.46
C ASP A 27 -4.91 -0.40 -8.35
N TYR A 28 -5.72 -0.24 -7.30
CA TYR A 28 -6.94 -1.03 -7.09
C TYR A 28 -8.16 -0.17 -7.41
N SER A 29 -9.28 -0.78 -7.77
CA SER A 29 -10.50 -0.04 -8.04
C SER A 29 -11.75 -0.79 -7.61
N VAL A 30 -12.76 -0.02 -7.21
CA VAL A 30 -14.11 -0.52 -6.90
C VAL A 30 -15.13 0.52 -7.30
N GLY A 31 -15.98 0.18 -8.27
CA GLY A 31 -16.83 1.16 -8.94
C GLY A 31 -15.99 2.36 -9.44
N PRO A 32 -16.37 3.61 -9.10
CA PRO A 32 -15.63 4.81 -9.49
C PRO A 32 -14.46 5.18 -8.56
N LEU A 33 -14.16 4.37 -7.54
CA LEU A 33 -13.09 4.65 -6.60
C LEU A 33 -11.78 4.01 -7.05
N LYS A 34 -10.72 4.81 -7.10
CA LYS A 34 -9.34 4.35 -7.34
C LYS A 34 -8.55 4.43 -6.05
N ILE A 35 -7.92 3.33 -5.69
CA ILE A 35 -7.08 3.19 -4.51
C ILE A 35 -5.64 3.11 -4.98
N THR A 36 -4.83 4.07 -4.56
CA THR A 36 -3.47 4.28 -5.05
C THR A 36 -2.47 4.14 -3.93
N HIS A 37 -1.32 3.53 -4.23
CA HIS A 37 -0.18 3.36 -3.34
C HIS A 37 -0.52 2.87 -1.91
N PRO A 38 -1.20 1.71 -1.72
CA PRO A 38 -1.36 1.17 -0.37
C PRO A 38 -0.02 0.73 0.21
N TRP A 39 0.34 1.27 1.37
CA TRP A 39 1.56 0.90 2.09
C TRP A 39 1.35 0.97 3.61
N ALA A 40 2.05 0.13 4.33
CA ALA A 40 2.02 0.08 5.79
C ALA A 40 3.42 0.31 6.35
N ARG A 41 3.48 0.78 7.59
CA ARG A 41 4.75 0.99 8.29
C ARG A 41 5.13 -0.28 9.06
N ALA A 42 6.38 -0.71 8.92
CA ALA A 42 6.95 -1.79 9.69
C ALA A 42 6.86 -1.48 11.18
N THR A 43 6.69 -2.52 11.99
CA THR A 43 6.45 -2.37 13.42
C THR A 43 7.54 -3.09 14.23
N PRO A 44 7.93 -2.55 15.40
CA PRO A 44 8.79 -3.26 16.33
C PRO A 44 8.20 -4.62 16.78
N PRO A 45 9.01 -5.59 17.22
CA PRO A 45 8.53 -6.93 17.58
C PRO A 45 7.41 -6.99 18.64
N ALA A 46 7.33 -6.01 19.54
CA ALA A 46 6.34 -5.95 20.61
C ALA A 46 5.11 -5.07 20.28
N ALA A 47 5.06 -4.49 19.07
CA ALA A 47 4.00 -3.56 18.71
C ALA A 47 2.63 -4.26 18.63
N LYS A 48 1.62 -3.61 19.22
CA LYS A 48 0.21 -4.04 19.14
C LYS A 48 -0.60 -3.29 18.10
N VAL A 49 -0.04 -2.22 17.54
CA VAL A 49 -0.69 -1.36 16.55
C VAL A 49 0.23 -1.12 15.36
N GLY A 50 -0.38 -0.98 14.17
CA GLY A 50 0.31 -0.65 12.92
C GLY A 50 -0.43 0.45 12.16
N GLY A 51 0.30 1.19 11.32
CA GLY A 51 -0.26 2.25 10.48
C GLY A 51 -0.27 1.84 9.01
N GLY A 52 -1.42 1.98 8.36
CA GLY A 52 -1.64 1.82 6.93
C GLY A 52 -2.05 3.13 6.26
N TYR A 53 -1.57 3.33 5.03
CA TYR A 53 -1.63 4.58 4.29
C TYR A 53 -1.93 4.29 2.82
N LEU A 54 -2.64 5.20 2.16
CA LEU A 54 -3.08 5.08 0.77
C LEU A 54 -3.66 6.40 0.26
N GLY A 55 -3.85 6.53 -1.04
CA GLY A 55 -4.72 7.56 -1.63
C GLY A 55 -6.02 6.93 -2.12
N ILE A 56 -7.15 7.61 -1.92
CA ILE A 56 -8.43 7.22 -2.52
C ILE A 56 -8.94 8.39 -3.37
N GLU A 57 -9.09 8.17 -4.66
CA GLU A 57 -9.68 9.11 -5.60
C GLU A 57 -11.08 8.63 -6.01
N ASN A 58 -12.07 9.52 -5.97
CA ASN A 58 -13.41 9.24 -6.44
C ASN A 58 -13.64 9.93 -7.79
N THR A 59 -13.62 9.16 -8.88
CA THR A 59 -13.87 9.68 -10.24
C THR A 59 -15.36 9.65 -10.62
N GLY A 60 -16.24 9.35 -9.66
CA GLY A 60 -17.68 9.21 -9.86
C GLY A 60 -18.44 10.50 -9.55
N PRO A 61 -19.71 10.60 -9.95
CA PRO A 61 -20.51 11.83 -9.81
C PRO A 61 -21.10 12.04 -8.41
N THR A 62 -20.98 11.06 -7.51
CA THR A 62 -21.54 11.11 -6.15
C THR A 62 -20.45 10.83 -5.11
N PRO A 63 -20.51 11.45 -3.92
CA PRO A 63 -19.61 11.10 -2.82
C PRO A 63 -19.79 9.64 -2.40
N ASP A 64 -18.72 9.03 -1.92
CA ASP A 64 -18.72 7.74 -1.21
C ASP A 64 -18.06 7.92 0.16
N ARG A 65 -18.01 6.87 0.97
CA ARG A 65 -17.41 6.90 2.29
C ARG A 65 -16.67 5.61 2.56
N LEU A 66 -15.41 5.71 2.95
CA LEU A 66 -14.68 4.59 3.55
C LEU A 66 -15.18 4.42 4.98
N ILE A 67 -15.83 3.30 5.27
CA ILE A 67 -16.42 3.02 6.59
C ILE A 67 -15.58 2.05 7.43
N GLY A 68 -14.52 1.48 6.86
CA GLY A 68 -13.57 0.66 7.59
C GLY A 68 -12.96 -0.41 6.72
N GLY A 69 -12.59 -1.53 7.33
CA GLY A 69 -12.01 -2.65 6.64
C GLY A 69 -11.71 -3.84 7.56
N SER A 70 -11.04 -4.83 7.01
CA SER A 70 -10.58 -6.00 7.75
C SER A 70 -9.29 -6.55 7.19
N THR A 71 -8.52 -7.28 8.00
CA THR A 71 -7.33 -7.99 7.57
C THR A 71 -7.11 -9.18 8.49
N GLU A 72 -6.47 -10.23 7.99
CA GLU A 72 -6.04 -11.34 8.83
C GLU A 72 -4.87 -10.96 9.76
N ALA A 73 -4.13 -9.89 9.45
CA ALA A 73 -2.94 -9.46 10.20
C ALA A 73 -3.25 -8.82 11.56
N ALA A 74 -4.48 -8.38 11.80
CA ALA A 74 -4.91 -7.64 12.98
C ALA A 74 -6.30 -8.10 13.43
N ALA A 75 -6.74 -7.73 14.63
CA ALA A 75 -8.11 -7.98 15.06
C ALA A 75 -9.09 -6.99 14.45
N ARG A 76 -8.65 -5.73 14.26
CA ARG A 76 -9.48 -4.62 13.78
C ARG A 76 -8.70 -3.69 12.85
N VAL A 77 -9.43 -3.06 11.92
CA VAL A 77 -8.94 -1.96 11.10
C VAL A 77 -9.84 -0.76 11.37
N GLU A 78 -9.27 0.26 11.98
CA GLU A 78 -9.97 1.49 12.37
C GLU A 78 -9.46 2.65 11.52
N ILE A 79 -10.28 3.68 11.32
CA ILE A 79 -9.86 4.90 10.61
C ILE A 79 -9.56 5.98 11.65
N HIS A 80 -8.35 6.52 11.62
CA HIS A 80 -7.87 7.47 12.61
C HIS A 80 -7.38 8.75 11.95
N GLU A 81 -7.52 9.86 12.66
CA GLU A 81 -7.02 11.17 12.28
C GLU A 81 -6.04 11.65 13.35
N SER A 82 -4.79 11.87 12.95
CA SER A 82 -3.81 12.57 13.77
C SER A 82 -3.87 14.07 13.46
N SER A 83 -3.94 14.90 14.49
CA SER A 83 -3.88 16.36 14.37
C SER A 83 -3.07 16.95 15.51
N LEU A 84 -2.35 18.03 15.23
CA LEU A 84 -1.67 18.82 16.25
C LEU A 84 -2.66 19.83 16.80
N ASN A 85 -2.98 19.75 18.09
CA ASN A 85 -3.82 20.72 18.77
C ASN A 85 -3.04 21.27 19.97
N ASP A 86 -2.80 22.58 19.98
CA ASP A 86 -2.01 23.27 21.02
C ASP A 86 -0.63 22.65 21.28
N GLY A 87 0.06 22.21 20.21
CA GLY A 87 1.36 21.55 20.30
C GLY A 87 1.30 20.09 20.78
N ILE A 88 0.11 19.57 21.07
CA ILE A 88 -0.12 18.18 21.49
C ILE A 88 -0.66 17.38 20.30
N MET A 89 0.03 16.29 19.95
CA MET A 89 -0.49 15.36 18.95
C MET A 89 -1.70 14.63 19.52
N ARG A 90 -2.86 14.83 18.91
CA ARG A 90 -4.11 14.13 19.24
C ARG A 90 -4.43 13.15 18.13
N MET A 91 -4.79 11.94 18.51
CA MET A 91 -5.26 10.92 17.61
C MET A 91 -6.73 10.65 17.94
N ARG A 92 -7.58 10.68 16.92
CA ARG A 92 -9.03 10.47 17.07
C ARG A 92 -9.49 9.43 16.06
N GLU A 93 -10.19 8.42 16.56
CA GLU A 93 -10.91 7.47 15.71
C GLU A 93 -12.10 8.15 15.02
N LYS A 94 -12.32 7.80 13.75
CA LYS A 94 -13.39 8.29 12.89
C LYS A 94 -14.40 7.17 12.69
N THR A 95 -15.21 6.92 13.71
CA THR A 95 -16.21 5.83 13.75
C THR A 95 -17.25 5.93 12.63
N ASP A 96 -17.58 7.15 12.20
CA ASP A 96 -18.49 7.40 11.09
C ASP A 96 -17.80 7.27 9.72
N GLY A 97 -16.55 6.81 9.66
CA GLY A 97 -15.77 6.72 8.44
C GLY A 97 -15.31 8.06 7.86
N ILE A 98 -14.80 8.03 6.63
CA ILE A 98 -14.26 9.18 5.89
C ILE A 98 -14.94 9.31 4.54
N VAL A 99 -15.55 10.48 4.31
CA VAL A 99 -16.14 10.83 3.01
C VAL A 99 -15.05 11.02 1.97
N ILE A 100 -15.27 10.45 0.79
CA ILE A 100 -14.49 10.66 -0.41
C ILE A 100 -15.39 11.44 -1.39
N PRO A 101 -15.27 12.78 -1.46
CA PRO A 101 -16.15 13.59 -2.29
C PRO A 101 -16.00 13.27 -3.78
N SER A 102 -17.05 13.48 -4.56
CA SER A 102 -17.01 13.34 -6.02
C SER A 102 -15.92 14.22 -6.64
N GLY A 103 -15.13 13.65 -7.55
CA GLY A 103 -14.03 14.33 -8.25
C GLY A 103 -12.86 14.72 -7.37
N GLN A 104 -12.77 14.20 -6.14
CA GLN A 104 -11.72 14.55 -5.18
C GLN A 104 -10.88 13.33 -4.80
N LYS A 105 -9.67 13.62 -4.32
CA LYS A 105 -8.76 12.65 -3.73
C LYS A 105 -8.60 12.92 -2.23
N VAL A 106 -8.70 11.87 -1.44
CA VAL A 106 -8.39 11.89 0.00
C VAL A 106 -7.13 11.07 0.24
N GLU A 107 -6.18 11.67 0.97
CA GLU A 107 -4.90 11.03 1.28
C GLU A 107 -4.84 10.57 2.74
N PHE A 108 -4.52 9.30 2.91
CA PHE A 108 -4.19 8.68 4.19
C PHE A 108 -2.67 8.64 4.30
N LYS A 109 -2.10 9.47 5.18
CA LYS A 109 -0.67 9.69 5.32
C LYS A 109 -0.22 9.86 6.78
N PRO A 110 1.08 9.66 7.07
CA PRO A 110 1.61 9.88 8.41
C PRO A 110 1.25 11.27 8.96
N SER A 111 0.90 11.34 10.25
CA SER A 111 0.47 12.56 10.94
C SER A 111 -0.83 13.19 10.41
N GLY A 112 -1.62 12.46 9.62
CA GLY A 112 -2.96 12.86 9.18
C GLY A 112 -3.94 11.69 9.30
N LEU A 113 -4.78 11.50 8.28
CA LEU A 113 -5.66 10.34 8.17
C LEU A 113 -4.85 9.06 7.96
N HIS A 114 -5.20 7.97 8.61
CA HIS A 114 -4.56 6.67 8.42
C HIS A 114 -5.47 5.53 8.86
N LEU A 115 -5.16 4.33 8.37
CA LEU A 115 -5.76 3.10 8.88
C LEU A 115 -4.93 2.60 10.05
N MET A 116 -5.54 2.48 11.22
CA MET A 116 -4.91 1.85 12.37
C MET A 116 -5.27 0.36 12.40
N LEU A 117 -4.26 -0.49 12.29
CA LEU A 117 -4.38 -1.93 12.50
C LEU A 117 -4.22 -2.18 14.00
N VAL A 118 -5.30 -2.57 14.68
CA VAL A 118 -5.32 -2.75 16.14
C VAL A 118 -5.25 -4.24 16.49
N GLU A 119 -4.46 -4.54 17.53
CA GLU A 119 -4.15 -5.89 17.97
C GLU A 119 -3.53 -6.73 16.86
N LEU A 120 -2.36 -6.27 16.39
CA LEU A 120 -1.54 -7.03 15.44
C LEU A 120 -1.26 -8.44 15.96
N LYS A 121 -1.51 -9.44 15.11
CA LYS A 121 -1.25 -10.86 15.41
C LYS A 121 0.24 -11.21 15.26
N ALA A 122 0.93 -10.49 14.40
CA ALA A 122 2.38 -10.56 14.21
C ALA A 122 2.92 -9.17 13.83
N PRO A 123 4.22 -8.89 14.09
CA PRO A 123 4.85 -7.65 13.63
C PRO A 123 4.85 -7.56 12.11
N LEU A 124 4.61 -6.35 11.59
CA LEU A 124 4.76 -6.05 10.16
C LEU A 124 6.25 -5.87 9.85
N LYS A 125 6.83 -6.70 8.98
CA LYS A 125 8.25 -6.58 8.60
C LYS A 125 8.39 -5.89 7.25
N GLN A 126 9.42 -5.07 7.11
CA GLN A 126 9.72 -4.41 5.85
C GLN A 126 9.87 -5.43 4.72
N GLY A 127 9.25 -5.15 3.58
CA GLY A 127 9.19 -6.05 2.42
C GLY A 127 8.01 -7.02 2.45
N ASP A 128 7.32 -7.16 3.59
CA ASP A 128 6.09 -7.94 3.65
C ASP A 128 4.95 -7.24 2.91
N LYS A 129 3.91 -8.03 2.65
CA LYS A 129 2.66 -7.62 2.03
C LYS A 129 1.51 -7.93 2.98
N VAL A 130 0.71 -6.92 3.31
CA VAL A 130 -0.49 -7.09 4.14
C VAL A 130 -1.73 -6.95 3.27
N LYS A 131 -2.46 -8.05 3.07
CA LYS A 131 -3.77 -7.99 2.41
C LYS A 131 -4.82 -7.46 3.39
N ALA A 132 -5.59 -6.49 2.95
CA ALA A 132 -6.73 -5.97 3.70
C ALA A 132 -7.91 -5.73 2.75
N THR A 133 -9.11 -5.90 3.28
CA THR A 133 -10.35 -5.52 2.60
C THR A 133 -10.72 -4.12 3.08
N LEU A 134 -10.91 -3.18 2.15
CA LEU A 134 -11.49 -1.88 2.42
C LEU A 134 -13.00 -1.95 2.14
N LEU A 135 -13.80 -1.34 3.01
CA LEU A 135 -15.25 -1.31 2.90
C LEU A 135 -15.73 0.13 2.68
N PHE A 136 -16.42 0.33 1.56
CA PHE A 136 -17.06 1.57 1.18
C PHE A 136 -18.58 1.46 1.32
N GLU A 137 -19.21 2.56 1.72
CA GLU A 137 -20.66 2.64 1.95
C GLU A 137 -21.46 2.35 0.68
N ARG A 138 -21.00 2.82 -0.49
CA ARG A 138 -21.74 2.68 -1.77
C ARG A 138 -21.05 1.73 -2.75
N ALA A 139 -19.74 1.87 -2.95
CA ALA A 139 -19.00 1.05 -3.91
C ALA A 139 -18.84 -0.42 -3.46
N GLY A 140 -19.03 -0.72 -2.18
CA GLY A 140 -18.86 -2.06 -1.62
C GLY A 140 -17.43 -2.30 -1.16
N SER A 141 -16.92 -3.52 -1.34
CA SER A 141 -15.62 -3.91 -0.79
C SER A 141 -14.55 -4.13 -1.87
N VAL A 142 -13.29 -3.89 -1.50
CA VAL A 142 -12.13 -4.14 -2.36
C VAL A 142 -10.97 -4.68 -1.56
N VAL A 143 -10.34 -5.74 -2.06
CA VAL A 143 -9.13 -6.30 -1.46
C VAL A 143 -7.93 -5.55 -2.02
N VAL A 144 -7.12 -4.97 -1.13
CA VAL A 144 -5.90 -4.24 -1.45
C VAL A 144 -4.71 -4.84 -0.71
N GLU A 145 -3.53 -4.74 -1.29
CA GLU A 145 -2.28 -5.20 -0.68
C GLU A 145 -1.42 -4.00 -0.30
N PHE A 146 -1.17 -3.86 1.00
CA PHE A 146 -0.28 -2.85 1.56
C PHE A 146 1.16 -3.36 1.55
N GLN A 147 2.05 -2.66 0.85
CA GLN A 147 3.49 -2.92 0.92
C GLN A 147 4.04 -2.40 2.24
N VAL A 148 4.72 -3.25 3.03
CA VAL A 148 5.29 -2.83 4.31
C VAL A 148 6.65 -2.17 4.08
N GLN A 149 6.75 -0.90 4.46
CA GLN A 149 7.95 -0.09 4.37
C GLN A 149 8.61 0.10 5.74
N GLY A 150 9.83 0.63 5.78
CA GLY A 150 10.59 0.80 7.02
C GLY A 150 9.87 1.64 8.09
N VAL A 151 10.27 1.46 9.36
CA VAL A 151 9.64 2.06 10.56
C VAL A 151 9.58 3.61 10.50
N GLY A 152 10.53 4.24 9.80
CA GLY A 152 10.60 5.69 9.62
C GLY A 152 10.21 6.18 8.22
N ALA A 153 9.64 5.31 7.37
CA ALA A 153 9.40 5.66 5.97
C ALA A 153 8.44 6.88 5.87
N PRO A 154 8.83 7.94 5.14
CA PRO A 154 7.89 8.97 4.71
C PRO A 154 6.91 8.37 3.69
N GLN A 155 5.83 9.09 3.38
CA GLN A 155 4.95 8.69 2.28
C GLN A 155 5.80 8.52 1.00
N PRO A 156 5.66 7.40 0.27
CA PRO A 156 6.33 7.21 -1.01
C PRO A 156 5.98 8.35 -1.95
N ALA A 157 6.98 8.86 -2.68
CA ALA A 157 6.70 9.73 -3.80
C ALA A 157 5.76 8.99 -4.78
N PRO A 158 4.75 9.67 -5.37
CA PRO A 158 4.02 9.10 -6.49
C PRO A 158 5.02 8.62 -7.53
N ALA A 159 4.82 7.42 -8.08
CA ALA A 159 5.68 6.94 -9.16
C ALA A 159 5.69 7.99 -10.29
N GLU A 160 6.83 8.62 -10.53
CA GLU A 160 6.98 9.58 -11.62
C GLU A 160 6.82 8.80 -12.94
N HIS A 161 5.76 9.10 -13.69
CA HIS A 161 5.63 8.66 -15.07
C HIS A 161 6.57 9.49 -15.94
N THR A 162 7.87 9.16 -15.94
CA THR A 162 8.78 9.68 -16.97
C THR A 162 8.52 8.89 -18.26
N GLY A 163 7.57 9.38 -19.04
CA GLY A 163 7.38 8.93 -20.42
C GLY A 163 8.53 9.43 -21.29
N HIS A 164 9.26 8.50 -21.90
CA HIS A 164 10.11 8.70 -23.07
C HIS A 164 9.75 7.63 -24.10
#